data_AF-A0AAU9I1A8-F1
#
_entry.id   AF-A0AAU9I1A8-F1
#
_cell.length_a   1.000
_cell.length_b   1.000
_cell.length_c   1.000
_cell.angle_alpha   90.00
_cell.angle_beta   90.00
_cell.angle_gamma   90.00
#
_symmetry.space_group_name_H-M   'P 1'
#
loop_
_entity.id
_entity.type
_entity.pdbx_description
1 polymer ?
#
loop_
_entity_poly.entity_id
_entity_poly.type
_entity_poly.pdbx_seq_one_letter_code
_entity_poly.pdbx_strand_id
1 'polypeptide(L)'
;MDPLVRSVLNLVYGAVPERRAEFAELWTRYSPAIEMVPNKAGVTMNANRRRIQFDVKTLDAFWLVGFSAWHAIETYATHVVVAMITQTSVSSVMRDDDQLGPLEQDYKHRLRLAKDLLAGGDRDAIQWPPDIPKPIDDRASLHSVQERVAFDLTLLAVAYVFLHEFRHVMLDRDDQQPDSFSEEEISCDVWARGMLLDKLAVYAEEHNHSYQDVLYKRAAAMAIACVILQTITDEWAQWGTDEYPSVGERMAALIKDIALSADSGFWVVAASVLIGVMRDTHQPIELVPRSVPDLVNELIERRR
;
A
#
# COMPACT_ATOMS: atom_id res chain seq x y z
N MET A 1 -27.01 2.08 12.43
CA MET A 1 -25.60 2.37 12.11
C MET A 1 -25.58 2.90 10.69
N ASP A 2 -24.93 4.04 10.48
CA ASP A 2 -24.79 4.64 9.16
C ASP A 2 -24.14 3.63 8.16
N PRO A 3 -24.62 3.50 6.91
CA PRO A 3 -24.07 2.55 5.94
C PRO A 3 -22.57 2.73 5.67
N LEU A 4 -22.07 3.97 5.65
CA LEU A 4 -20.68 4.30 5.42
C LEU A 4 -19.81 3.85 6.60
N VAL A 5 -20.26 4.13 7.82
CA VAL A 5 -19.62 3.63 9.05
C VAL A 5 -19.55 2.10 9.03
N ARG A 6 -20.63 1.43 8.64
CA ARG A 6 -20.64 -0.04 8.54
C ARG A 6 -19.62 -0.56 7.52
N SER A 7 -19.49 0.08 6.36
CA SER A 7 -18.50 -0.32 5.34
C SER A 7 -17.06 -0.17 5.84
N VAL A 8 -16.75 0.94 6.52
CA VAL A 8 -15.44 1.18 7.14
C VAL A 8 -15.15 0.14 8.22
N LEU A 9 -16.11 -0.14 9.09
CA LEU A 9 -15.95 -1.17 10.12
C LEU A 9 -15.76 -2.57 9.51
N ASN A 10 -16.49 -2.90 8.45
CA ASN A 10 -16.30 -4.17 7.73
C ASN A 10 -14.91 -4.28 7.10
N LEU A 11 -14.38 -3.19 6.54
CA LEU A 11 -13.01 -3.13 6.02
C LEU A 11 -11.99 -3.45 7.11
N VAL A 12 -12.05 -2.75 8.24
CA VAL A 12 -11.08 -2.94 9.34
C VAL A 12 -11.24 -4.31 9.99
N TYR A 13 -12.47 -4.73 10.29
CA TYR A 13 -12.71 -6.06 10.87
C TYR A 13 -12.36 -7.20 9.93
N GLY A 14 -12.45 -7.01 8.61
CA GLY A 14 -11.96 -7.97 7.63
C GLY A 14 -10.43 -8.01 7.55
N ALA A 15 -9.77 -6.88 7.77
CA ALA A 15 -8.31 -6.77 7.74
C ALA A 15 -7.62 -7.33 9.01
N VAL A 16 -8.22 -7.07 10.18
CA VAL A 16 -7.68 -7.45 11.51
C VAL A 16 -8.73 -8.17 12.38
N PRO A 17 -9.32 -9.29 11.92
CA PRO A 17 -10.40 -9.96 12.64
C PRO A 17 -10.02 -10.39 14.06
N GLU A 18 -8.76 -10.78 14.29
CA GLU A 18 -8.22 -11.13 15.61
C GLU A 18 -8.13 -9.94 16.58
N ARG A 19 -8.24 -8.71 16.07
CA ARG A 19 -8.29 -7.46 16.84
C ARG A 19 -9.68 -6.83 16.88
N ARG A 20 -10.71 -7.55 16.46
CA ARG A 20 -12.07 -6.98 16.37
C ARG A 20 -12.55 -6.35 17.68
N ALA A 21 -12.36 -7.02 18.81
CA ALA A 21 -12.78 -6.51 20.12
C ALA A 21 -11.99 -5.24 20.51
N GLU A 22 -10.66 -5.29 20.38
CA GLU A 22 -9.77 -4.15 20.62
C GLU A 22 -10.17 -2.93 19.77
N PHE A 23 -10.37 -3.13 18.47
CA PHE A 23 -10.77 -2.03 17.58
C PHE A 23 -12.18 -1.53 17.88
N ALA A 24 -13.11 -2.39 18.29
CA ALA A 24 -14.45 -1.97 18.68
C ALA A 24 -14.43 -1.06 19.93
N GLU A 25 -13.54 -1.32 20.89
CA GLU A 25 -13.34 -0.47 22.06
C GLU A 25 -12.76 0.90 21.66
N LEU A 26 -11.73 0.90 20.80
CA LEU A 26 -11.17 2.13 20.24
C LEU A 26 -12.23 2.93 19.48
N TRP A 27 -13.01 2.27 18.62
CA TRP A 27 -14.09 2.89 17.87
C TRP A 27 -15.13 3.52 18.79
N THR A 28 -15.51 2.82 19.87
CA THR A 28 -16.46 3.33 20.87
C THR A 28 -15.90 4.57 21.58
N ARG A 29 -14.61 4.60 21.90
CA ARG A 29 -13.95 5.72 22.57
C ARG A 29 -13.82 6.96 21.67
N TYR A 30 -13.32 6.78 20.45
CA TYR A 30 -12.98 7.90 19.57
C TYR A 30 -14.13 8.31 18.64
N SER A 31 -14.93 7.36 18.17
CA SER A 31 -16.14 7.55 17.36
C SER A 31 -16.07 8.73 16.37
N PRO A 32 -15.06 8.76 15.47
CA PRO A 32 -14.99 9.81 14.48
C PRO A 32 -16.22 9.77 13.56
N ALA A 33 -16.69 10.93 13.14
CA ALA A 33 -17.62 11.03 12.02
C ALA A 33 -16.93 10.52 10.75
N ILE A 34 -17.61 9.69 9.97
CA ILE A 34 -17.12 9.23 8.68
C ILE A 34 -17.85 10.02 7.60
N GLU A 35 -17.09 10.76 6.81
CA GLU A 35 -17.63 11.73 5.85
C GLU A 35 -17.14 11.42 4.44
N MET A 36 -18.07 11.08 3.55
CA MET A 36 -17.79 11.00 2.12
C MET A 36 -18.11 12.36 1.50
N VAL A 37 -17.09 13.07 1.02
CA VAL A 37 -17.21 14.42 0.47
C VAL A 37 -17.21 14.40 -1.07
N PRO A 38 -17.69 15.46 -1.74
CA PRO A 38 -17.59 15.58 -3.18
C PRO A 38 -16.13 15.52 -3.66
N ASN A 39 -15.92 14.91 -4.83
CA ASN A 39 -14.62 14.84 -5.47
C ASN A 39 -14.06 16.25 -5.71
N LYS A 40 -12.78 16.45 -5.38
CA LYS A 40 -12.01 17.66 -5.69
C LYS A 40 -10.65 17.27 -6.26
N ALA A 41 -9.91 18.20 -6.88
CA ALA A 41 -8.53 17.93 -7.27
C ALA A 41 -7.64 17.65 -6.04
N GLY A 42 -6.66 16.77 -6.20
CA GLY A 42 -5.80 16.26 -5.13
C GLY A 42 -6.38 15.05 -4.42
N VAL A 43 -5.64 14.51 -3.46
CA VAL A 43 -6.05 13.36 -2.65
C VAL A 43 -7.02 13.83 -1.55
N THR A 44 -8.09 13.08 -1.34
CA THR A 44 -8.98 13.26 -0.20
C THR A 44 -9.03 11.97 0.60
N MET A 45 -8.13 11.88 1.57
CA MET A 45 -8.13 10.95 2.70
C MET A 45 -7.39 11.68 3.81
N ASN A 46 -8.11 12.13 4.83
CA ASN A 46 -7.50 12.85 5.96
C ASN A 46 -8.43 12.84 7.17
N ALA A 47 -7.85 13.08 8.34
CA ALA A 47 -8.55 13.18 9.60
C ALA A 47 -8.33 14.51 10.33
N ASN A 48 -9.17 14.73 11.35
CA ASN A 48 -8.92 15.65 12.45
C ASN A 48 -9.55 15.08 13.73
N ARG A 49 -9.51 15.82 14.85
CA ARG A 49 -10.11 15.42 16.15
C ARG A 49 -11.52 14.81 16.11
N ARG A 50 -12.32 15.09 15.08
CA ARG A 50 -13.74 14.73 15.04
C ARG A 50 -14.11 13.80 13.89
N ARG A 51 -13.33 13.75 12.81
CA ARG A 51 -13.76 13.05 11.59
C ARG A 51 -12.61 12.42 10.83
N ILE A 52 -12.97 11.47 10.00
CA ILE A 52 -12.18 10.96 8.87
C ILE A 52 -13.00 11.22 7.63
N GLN A 53 -12.41 11.92 6.66
CA GLN A 53 -13.09 12.28 5.41
C GLN A 53 -12.35 11.70 4.20
N PHE A 54 -13.12 11.27 3.20
CA PHE A 54 -12.58 10.80 1.93
C PHE A 54 -13.53 11.10 0.76
N ASP A 55 -13.03 11.01 -0.46
CA ASP A 55 -13.86 11.04 -1.67
C ASP A 55 -13.75 9.71 -2.45
N VAL A 56 -14.77 9.42 -3.28
CA VAL A 56 -14.84 8.14 -4.01
C VAL A 56 -13.68 8.02 -5.00
N LYS A 57 -13.28 9.13 -5.61
CA LYS A 57 -12.19 9.22 -6.57
C LYS A 57 -10.85 8.78 -5.98
N THR A 58 -10.56 9.14 -4.72
CA THR A 58 -9.37 8.71 -4.00
C THR A 58 -9.39 7.21 -3.77
N LEU A 59 -10.54 6.64 -3.42
CA LEU A 59 -10.69 5.18 -3.28
C LEU A 59 -10.53 4.45 -4.62
N ASP A 60 -11.06 4.99 -5.71
CA ASP A 60 -10.87 4.45 -7.07
C ASP A 60 -9.40 4.50 -7.49
N ALA A 61 -8.68 5.58 -7.15
CA ALA A 61 -7.25 5.69 -7.39
C ALA A 61 -6.47 4.65 -6.57
N PHE A 62 -6.79 4.46 -5.28
CA PHE A 62 -6.16 3.42 -4.45
C PHE A 62 -6.42 2.02 -5.02
N TRP A 63 -7.62 1.78 -5.55
CA TRP A 63 -7.97 0.53 -6.19
C TRP A 63 -7.15 0.27 -7.45
N LEU A 64 -7.07 1.25 -8.36
CA LEU A 64 -6.24 1.15 -9.57
C LEU A 64 -4.77 0.91 -9.21
N VAL A 65 -4.24 1.65 -8.23
CA VAL A 65 -2.85 1.48 -7.78
C VAL A 65 -2.63 0.09 -7.17
N GLY A 66 -3.55 -0.38 -6.33
CA GLY A 66 -3.44 -1.69 -5.68
C GLY A 66 -3.42 -2.85 -6.68
N PHE A 67 -4.34 -2.85 -7.64
CA PHE A 67 -4.35 -3.83 -8.73
C PHE A 67 -3.11 -3.70 -9.63
N SER A 68 -2.68 -2.47 -9.94
CA SER A 68 -1.47 -2.24 -10.74
C SER A 68 -0.20 -2.69 -10.03
N ALA A 69 -0.12 -2.52 -8.70
CA ALA A 69 1.00 -2.98 -7.89
C ALA A 69 1.13 -4.51 -7.92
N TRP A 70 0.02 -5.24 -8.01
CA TRP A 70 0.06 -6.68 -8.26
C TRP A 70 0.68 -7.01 -9.62
N HIS A 71 0.35 -6.27 -10.68
CA HIS A 71 0.99 -6.42 -12.00
C HIS A 71 2.47 -6.02 -12.04
N ALA A 72 2.98 -5.28 -11.05
CA ALA A 72 4.42 -5.05 -10.91
C ALA A 72 5.18 -6.37 -10.71
N ILE A 73 4.55 -7.37 -10.08
CA ILE A 73 5.14 -8.71 -9.89
C ILE A 73 5.29 -9.39 -11.25
N GLU A 74 4.24 -9.39 -12.08
CA GLU A 74 4.28 -9.93 -13.45
C GLU A 74 5.36 -9.24 -14.30
N THR A 75 5.54 -7.93 -14.08
CA THR A 75 6.49 -7.13 -14.85
C THR A 75 7.95 -7.33 -14.39
N TYR A 76 8.21 -7.45 -13.10
CA TYR A 76 9.58 -7.35 -12.55
C TYR A 76 10.07 -8.56 -11.75
N ALA A 77 9.22 -9.51 -11.33
CA ALA A 77 9.66 -10.60 -10.47
C ALA A 77 10.73 -11.49 -11.12
N THR A 78 10.56 -11.82 -12.40
CA THR A 78 11.55 -12.61 -13.16
C THR A 78 12.90 -11.89 -13.22
N HIS A 79 12.90 -10.56 -13.40
CA HIS A 79 14.12 -9.75 -13.44
C HIS A 79 14.88 -9.81 -12.11
N VAL A 80 14.17 -9.72 -10.98
CA VAL A 80 14.76 -9.85 -9.64
C VAL A 80 15.39 -11.22 -9.45
N VAL A 81 14.67 -12.30 -9.80
CA VAL A 81 15.13 -13.68 -9.62
C VAL A 81 16.32 -14.00 -10.53
N VAL A 82 16.27 -13.60 -11.80
CA VAL A 82 17.36 -13.84 -12.74
C VAL A 82 18.60 -13.03 -12.35
N ALA A 83 18.45 -11.77 -11.92
CA ALA A 83 19.57 -10.96 -11.43
C ALA A 83 20.25 -11.62 -10.22
N MET A 84 19.47 -12.16 -9.30
CA MET A 84 19.97 -12.96 -8.17
C MET A 84 20.73 -14.21 -8.61
N ILE A 85 20.19 -15.00 -9.54
CA ILE A 85 20.82 -16.26 -9.97
C ILE A 85 22.12 -15.99 -10.75
N THR A 86 22.11 -14.98 -11.60
CA THR A 86 23.24 -14.64 -12.49
C THR A 86 24.25 -13.68 -11.87
N GLN A 87 23.95 -13.16 -10.66
CA GLN A 87 24.78 -12.18 -9.95
C GLN A 87 25.12 -10.96 -10.81
N THR A 88 24.13 -10.49 -11.57
CA THR A 88 24.22 -9.28 -12.40
C THR A 88 23.26 -8.21 -11.89
N SER A 89 23.33 -7.01 -12.47
CA SER A 89 22.41 -5.94 -12.08
C SER A 89 21.00 -6.20 -12.60
N VAL A 90 19.98 -5.79 -11.83
CA VAL A 90 18.57 -5.87 -12.26
C VAL A 90 18.37 -5.12 -13.58
N SER A 91 18.99 -3.93 -13.72
CA SER A 91 19.00 -3.17 -14.97
C SER A 91 19.56 -3.94 -16.17
N SER A 92 20.57 -4.79 -15.98
CA SER A 92 21.15 -5.58 -17.06
C SER A 92 20.16 -6.63 -17.54
N VAL A 93 19.55 -7.37 -16.62
CA VAL A 93 18.54 -8.38 -16.98
C VAL A 93 17.37 -7.72 -17.71
N MET A 94 16.90 -6.57 -17.22
CA MET A 94 15.81 -5.82 -17.86
C MET A 94 16.15 -5.33 -19.27
N ARG A 95 17.41 -5.00 -19.55
CA ARG A 95 17.84 -4.59 -20.90
C ARG A 95 17.82 -5.74 -21.90
N ASP A 96 17.97 -6.97 -21.41
CA ASP A 96 18.00 -8.17 -22.23
C ASP A 96 16.59 -8.79 -22.44
N ASP A 97 15.54 -8.23 -21.82
CA ASP A 97 14.15 -8.67 -21.97
C ASP A 97 13.39 -7.85 -23.04
N ASP A 98 13.33 -8.40 -24.26
CA ASP A 98 12.59 -7.80 -25.38
C ASP A 98 11.07 -7.71 -25.14
N GLN A 99 10.52 -8.44 -24.16
CA GLN A 99 9.08 -8.44 -23.84
C GLN A 99 8.71 -7.47 -22.70
N LEU A 100 9.70 -6.91 -22.00
CA LEU A 100 9.47 -6.00 -20.88
C LEU A 100 8.75 -4.72 -21.32
N GLY A 101 9.05 -4.21 -22.52
CA GLY A 101 8.54 -2.92 -23.01
C GLY A 101 7.00 -2.80 -22.95
N PRO A 102 6.24 -3.70 -23.58
CA PRO A 102 4.78 -3.72 -23.48
C PRO A 102 4.25 -3.84 -22.04
N LEU A 103 4.84 -4.70 -21.21
CA LEU A 103 4.41 -4.89 -19.81
C LEU A 103 4.60 -3.61 -18.97
N GLU A 104 5.75 -2.93 -19.11
CA GLU A 104 5.99 -1.65 -18.44
C GLU A 104 5.05 -0.55 -18.93
N GLN A 105 4.72 -0.54 -20.23
CA GLN A 105 3.79 0.45 -20.80
C GLN A 105 2.40 0.30 -20.18
N ASP A 106 1.88 -0.92 -20.09
CA ASP A 106 0.57 -1.17 -19.50
C ASP A 106 0.58 -0.86 -18.00
N TYR A 107 1.62 -1.28 -17.26
CA TYR A 107 1.80 -0.95 -15.84
C TYR A 107 1.79 0.56 -15.59
N LYS A 108 2.62 1.32 -16.33
CA LYS A 108 2.70 2.79 -16.23
C LYS A 108 1.42 3.47 -16.70
N HIS A 109 0.70 2.91 -17.66
CA HIS A 109 -0.59 3.44 -18.08
C HIS A 109 -1.61 3.41 -16.95
N ARG A 110 -1.75 2.28 -16.24
CA ARG A 110 -2.69 2.15 -15.11
C ARG A 110 -2.36 3.10 -13.95
N LEU A 111 -1.07 3.27 -13.62
CA LEU A 111 -0.65 4.25 -12.62
C LEU A 111 -0.95 5.70 -13.04
N ARG A 112 -0.77 6.05 -14.32
CA ARG A 112 -1.15 7.36 -14.84
C ARG A 112 -2.65 7.61 -14.74
N LEU A 113 -3.50 6.61 -15.02
CA LEU A 113 -4.95 6.74 -14.84
C LEU A 113 -5.32 7.06 -13.38
N ALA A 114 -4.62 6.45 -12.41
CA ALA A 114 -4.80 6.78 -10.99
C ALA A 114 -4.36 8.22 -10.68
N LYS A 115 -3.24 8.69 -11.24
CA LYS A 115 -2.78 10.08 -11.09
C LYS A 115 -3.75 11.07 -11.75
N ASP A 116 -4.30 10.73 -12.91
CA ASP A 116 -5.28 11.55 -13.64
C ASP A 116 -6.60 11.68 -12.87
N LEU A 117 -7.07 10.60 -12.23
CA LEU A 117 -8.14 10.66 -11.22
C LEU A 117 -7.78 11.70 -10.15
N LEU A 118 -6.62 11.55 -9.52
CA LEU A 118 -6.23 12.42 -8.41
C LEU A 118 -6.11 13.89 -8.83
N ALA A 119 -5.62 14.18 -10.03
CA ALA A 119 -5.47 15.54 -10.57
C ALA A 119 -6.80 16.29 -10.80
N GLY A 120 -7.95 15.67 -10.54
CA GLY A 120 -9.27 16.26 -10.72
C GLY A 120 -9.91 15.88 -12.06
N GLY A 121 -9.46 14.80 -12.69
CA GLY A 121 -10.13 14.19 -13.82
C GLY A 121 -11.58 13.86 -13.48
N ASP A 122 -12.48 14.09 -14.42
CA ASP A 122 -13.85 13.61 -14.32
C ASP A 122 -13.81 12.07 -14.26
N ARG A 123 -14.23 11.54 -13.11
CA ARG A 123 -14.29 10.11 -12.84
C ARG A 123 -15.07 9.37 -13.93
N ASP A 124 -16.12 9.98 -14.46
CA ASP A 124 -16.97 9.36 -15.48
C ASP A 124 -16.34 9.43 -16.88
N ALA A 125 -15.35 10.30 -17.08
CA ALA A 125 -14.59 10.41 -18.33
C ALA A 125 -13.42 9.41 -18.42
N ILE A 126 -13.05 8.76 -17.31
CA ILE A 126 -11.93 7.83 -17.30
C ILE A 126 -12.32 6.49 -17.89
N GLN A 127 -11.55 6.09 -18.91
CA GLN A 127 -11.63 4.76 -19.48
C GLN A 127 -10.96 3.77 -18.53
N TRP A 128 -11.78 3.06 -17.77
CA TRP A 128 -11.32 2.05 -16.83
C TRP A 128 -10.58 0.91 -17.57
N PRO A 129 -9.39 0.46 -17.11
CA PRO A 129 -8.67 -0.63 -17.75
C PRO A 129 -9.53 -1.90 -17.84
N PRO A 130 -9.61 -2.55 -19.01
CA PRO A 130 -10.52 -3.69 -19.20
C PRO A 130 -10.11 -4.94 -18.39
N ASP A 131 -8.86 -5.00 -17.95
CA ASP A 131 -8.24 -6.09 -17.21
C ASP A 131 -8.24 -5.88 -15.69
N ILE A 132 -8.62 -4.68 -15.21
CA ILE A 132 -8.83 -4.41 -13.78
C ILE A 132 -10.34 -4.41 -13.52
N PRO A 133 -10.87 -5.22 -12.59
CA PRO A 133 -12.27 -5.10 -12.20
C PRO A 133 -12.53 -3.72 -11.59
N LYS A 134 -13.70 -3.12 -11.85
CA LYS A 134 -14.14 -1.95 -11.09
C LYS A 134 -14.25 -2.30 -9.59
N PRO A 135 -14.23 -1.32 -8.67
CA PRO A 135 -14.48 -1.60 -7.27
C PRO A 135 -15.80 -2.35 -7.08
N ILE A 136 -15.72 -3.51 -6.44
CA ILE A 136 -16.83 -4.41 -6.13
C ILE A 136 -16.80 -4.77 -4.65
N ASP A 137 -17.95 -5.12 -4.10
CA ASP A 137 -18.10 -5.57 -2.71
C ASP A 137 -18.12 -7.10 -2.57
N ASP A 138 -18.30 -7.83 -3.66
CA ASP A 138 -18.31 -9.29 -3.68
C ASP A 138 -17.01 -9.90 -4.24
N ARG A 139 -16.13 -10.34 -3.34
CA ARG A 139 -14.91 -11.07 -3.70
C ARG A 139 -15.19 -12.34 -4.52
N ALA A 140 -16.33 -13.00 -4.30
CA ALA A 140 -16.65 -14.27 -4.95
C ALA A 140 -16.99 -14.10 -6.45
N SER A 141 -17.34 -12.89 -6.88
CA SER A 141 -17.62 -12.61 -8.29
C SER A 141 -16.36 -12.48 -9.15
N LEU A 142 -15.17 -12.43 -8.56
CA LEU A 142 -13.89 -12.37 -9.27
C LEU A 142 -13.57 -13.70 -9.95
N HIS A 143 -13.03 -13.62 -11.17
CA HIS A 143 -12.91 -14.76 -12.07
C HIS A 143 -11.61 -15.54 -11.89
N SER A 144 -10.54 -14.86 -11.44
CA SER A 144 -9.22 -15.47 -11.29
C SER A 144 -8.69 -15.46 -9.86
N VAL A 145 -7.72 -16.34 -9.57
CA VAL A 145 -6.99 -16.30 -8.29
C VAL A 145 -6.15 -15.01 -8.19
N GLN A 146 -5.59 -14.56 -9.31
CA GLN A 146 -4.79 -13.33 -9.39
C GLN A 146 -5.62 -12.10 -8.99
N GLU A 147 -6.83 -11.95 -9.55
CA GLU A 147 -7.76 -10.88 -9.16
C GLU A 147 -8.11 -10.94 -7.67
N ARG A 148 -8.37 -12.14 -7.13
CA ARG A 148 -8.71 -12.30 -5.71
C ARG A 148 -7.55 -11.95 -4.78
N VAL A 149 -6.31 -12.22 -5.20
CA VAL A 149 -5.12 -11.80 -4.45
C VAL A 149 -4.96 -10.29 -4.53
N ALA A 150 -5.03 -9.69 -5.72
CA ALA A 150 -4.97 -8.24 -5.89
C ALA A 150 -6.05 -7.52 -5.08
N PHE A 151 -7.29 -8.05 -5.10
CA PHE A 151 -8.41 -7.58 -4.27
C PHE A 151 -8.07 -7.62 -2.77
N ASP A 152 -7.66 -8.80 -2.25
CA ASP A 152 -7.37 -8.98 -0.83
C ASP A 152 -6.25 -8.04 -0.35
N LEU A 153 -5.16 -7.94 -1.12
CA LEU A 153 -4.02 -7.10 -0.78
C LEU A 153 -4.36 -5.61 -0.89
N THR A 154 -5.16 -5.22 -1.87
CA THR A 154 -5.64 -3.83 -2.04
C THR A 154 -6.52 -3.42 -0.85
N LEU A 155 -7.48 -4.26 -0.45
CA LEU A 155 -8.32 -3.95 0.72
C LEU A 155 -7.50 -3.87 2.01
N LEU A 156 -6.51 -4.74 2.21
CA LEU A 156 -5.59 -4.64 3.34
C LEU A 156 -4.78 -3.34 3.32
N ALA A 157 -4.32 -2.90 2.15
CA ALA A 157 -3.61 -1.63 2.00
C ALA A 157 -4.52 -0.42 2.29
N VAL A 158 -5.78 -0.44 1.84
CA VAL A 158 -6.77 0.60 2.15
C VAL A 158 -7.13 0.59 3.65
N ALA A 159 -7.20 -0.58 4.27
CA ALA A 159 -7.39 -0.70 5.71
C ALA A 159 -6.22 -0.07 6.49
N TYR A 160 -4.99 -0.23 6.02
CA TYR A 160 -3.83 0.48 6.57
C TYR A 160 -4.01 2.00 6.48
N VAL A 161 -4.38 2.54 5.31
CA VAL A 161 -4.58 3.99 5.16
C VAL A 161 -5.66 4.49 6.13
N PHE A 162 -6.75 3.75 6.27
CA PHE A 162 -7.79 4.10 7.23
C PHE A 162 -7.29 4.07 8.69
N LEU A 163 -6.52 3.05 9.07
CA LEU A 163 -5.94 2.94 10.41
C LEU A 163 -4.96 4.09 10.68
N HIS A 164 -4.17 4.50 9.69
CA HIS A 164 -3.31 5.66 9.77
C HIS A 164 -4.11 6.94 10.11
N GLU A 165 -5.17 7.23 9.34
CA GLU A 165 -6.07 8.36 9.63
C GLU A 165 -6.76 8.26 10.99
N PHE A 166 -7.15 7.05 11.38
CA PHE A 166 -7.73 6.81 12.69
C PHE A 166 -6.73 7.13 13.82
N ARG A 167 -5.43 6.89 13.62
CA ARG A 167 -4.40 7.25 14.60
C ARG A 167 -4.25 8.76 14.76
N HIS A 168 -4.34 9.54 13.68
CA HIS A 168 -4.41 11.01 13.78
C HIS A 168 -5.58 11.47 14.67
N VAL A 169 -6.77 10.89 14.48
CA VAL A 169 -7.93 11.19 15.35
C VAL A 169 -7.60 10.93 16.83
N MET A 170 -6.95 9.80 17.12
CA MET A 170 -6.60 9.42 18.49
C MET A 170 -5.61 10.39 19.12
N LEU A 171 -4.53 10.72 18.40
CA LEU A 171 -3.49 11.63 18.88
C LEU A 171 -4.03 13.02 19.15
N ASP A 172 -4.83 13.57 18.22
CA ASP A 172 -5.48 14.87 18.40
C ASP A 172 -6.48 14.82 19.57
N ARG A 173 -7.32 13.79 19.65
CA ARG A 173 -8.34 13.68 20.72
C ARG A 173 -7.77 13.59 22.12
N ASP A 174 -6.64 12.90 22.28
CA ASP A 174 -5.98 12.71 23.56
C ASP A 174 -4.95 13.80 23.86
N ASP A 175 -4.79 14.81 22.98
CA ASP A 175 -3.78 15.87 23.08
C ASP A 175 -2.35 15.29 23.19
N GLN A 176 -2.07 14.26 22.38
CA GLN A 176 -0.82 13.48 22.33
C GLN A 176 -0.08 13.62 20.99
N GLN A 177 -0.43 14.61 20.18
CA GLN A 177 0.29 14.90 18.94
C GLN A 177 1.75 15.26 19.26
N PRO A 178 2.72 14.65 18.58
CA PRO A 178 4.12 15.08 18.65
C PRO A 178 4.28 16.55 18.22
N ASP A 179 5.37 17.18 18.66
CA ASP A 179 5.69 18.56 18.26
C ASP A 179 6.00 18.66 16.75
N SER A 180 6.51 17.58 16.16
CA SER A 180 6.82 17.46 14.74
C SER A 180 5.74 16.71 13.99
N PHE A 181 5.18 17.31 12.94
CA PHE A 181 4.23 16.64 12.05
C PHE A 181 4.84 15.41 11.39
N SER A 182 6.15 15.45 11.08
CA SER A 182 6.87 14.31 10.52
C SER A 182 6.93 13.13 11.50
N GLU A 183 7.16 13.40 12.80
CA GLU A 183 7.10 12.37 13.83
C GLU A 183 5.68 11.81 14.00
N GLU A 184 4.65 12.65 13.86
CA GLU A 184 3.25 12.22 13.88
C GLU A 184 2.96 11.21 12.76
N GLU A 185 3.28 11.55 11.50
CA GLU A 185 3.08 10.68 10.33
C GLU A 185 3.76 9.31 10.48
N ILE A 186 5.03 9.30 10.91
CA ILE A 186 5.76 8.03 11.14
C ILE A 186 5.13 7.25 12.28
N SER A 187 4.69 7.90 13.36
CA SER A 187 4.01 7.21 14.48
C SER A 187 2.66 6.62 14.05
N CYS A 188 1.94 7.29 13.15
CA CYS A 188 0.70 6.80 12.55
C CYS A 188 0.96 5.57 11.66
N ASP A 189 2.01 5.60 10.84
CA ASP A 189 2.44 4.47 10.02
C ASP A 189 2.81 3.25 10.87
N VAL A 190 3.62 3.45 11.91
CA VAL A 190 4.04 2.38 12.83
C VAL A 190 2.85 1.78 13.56
N TRP A 191 1.92 2.61 14.04
CA TRP A 191 0.71 2.13 14.73
C TRP A 191 -0.20 1.34 13.79
N ALA A 192 -0.46 1.85 12.59
CA ALA A 192 -1.31 1.17 11.60
C ALA A 192 -0.69 -0.17 11.16
N ARG A 193 0.63 -0.21 10.95
CA ARG A 193 1.38 -1.46 10.72
C ARG A 193 1.24 -2.42 11.91
N GLY A 194 1.39 -1.96 13.15
CA GLY A 194 1.28 -2.80 14.34
C GLY A 194 -0.12 -3.42 14.51
N MET A 195 -1.16 -2.64 14.24
CA MET A 195 -2.55 -3.14 14.20
C MET A 195 -2.68 -4.32 13.21
N LEU A 196 -2.03 -4.23 12.05
CA LEU A 196 -2.05 -5.30 11.06
C LEU A 196 -1.12 -6.47 11.38
N LEU A 197 -0.04 -6.30 12.15
CA LEU A 197 1.01 -7.33 12.25
C LEU A 197 1.23 -7.94 13.64
N ASP A 198 0.99 -7.26 14.77
CA ASP A 198 1.52 -7.78 16.05
C ASP A 198 0.75 -8.99 16.60
N LYS A 199 -0.52 -9.17 16.24
CA LYS A 199 -1.38 -10.26 16.77
C LYS A 199 -1.61 -11.39 15.78
N LEU A 200 -0.77 -11.49 14.75
CA LEU A 200 -0.89 -12.49 13.70
C LEU A 200 -0.87 -13.94 14.19
N ALA A 201 -0.16 -14.22 15.29
CA ALA A 201 -0.13 -15.57 15.87
C ALA A 201 -1.53 -16.04 16.29
N VAL A 202 -2.36 -15.15 16.85
CA VAL A 202 -3.74 -15.46 17.24
C VAL A 202 -4.56 -15.84 16.00
N TYR A 203 -4.49 -15.01 14.94
CA TYR A 203 -5.19 -15.29 13.70
C TYR A 203 -4.76 -16.62 13.08
N ALA A 204 -3.44 -16.86 13.03
CA ALA A 204 -2.84 -18.07 12.47
C ALA A 204 -3.32 -19.33 13.21
N GLU A 205 -3.32 -19.30 14.55
CA GLU A 205 -3.80 -20.41 15.39
C GLU A 205 -5.31 -20.66 15.18
N GLU A 206 -6.14 -19.61 15.25
CA GLU A 206 -7.59 -19.72 15.10
C GLU A 206 -8.03 -20.28 13.74
N HIS A 207 -7.27 -19.99 12.68
CA HIS A 207 -7.61 -20.38 11.31
C HIS A 207 -6.75 -21.52 10.76
N ASN A 208 -5.92 -22.15 11.61
CA ASN A 208 -5.02 -23.24 11.22
C ASN A 208 -4.11 -22.90 10.03
N HIS A 209 -3.54 -21.69 10.06
CA HIS A 209 -2.54 -21.21 9.12
C HIS A 209 -1.18 -21.11 9.80
N SER A 210 -0.08 -21.09 9.02
CA SER A 210 1.22 -20.78 9.59
C SER A 210 1.33 -19.28 9.84
N TYR A 211 2.03 -18.89 10.91
CA TYR A 211 2.32 -17.47 11.17
C TYR A 211 3.02 -16.80 9.97
N GLN A 212 3.93 -17.52 9.33
CA GLN A 212 4.71 -17.02 8.19
C GLN A 212 3.83 -16.75 6.97
N ASP A 213 2.83 -17.57 6.68
CA ASP A 213 1.90 -17.34 5.56
C ASP A 213 1.03 -16.09 5.79
N VAL A 214 0.55 -15.91 7.03
CA VAL A 214 -0.28 -14.74 7.37
C VAL A 214 0.57 -13.47 7.36
N LEU A 215 1.79 -13.52 7.92
CA LEU A 215 2.74 -12.41 7.88
C LEU A 215 3.11 -12.06 6.43
N TYR A 216 3.40 -13.05 5.58
CA TYR A 216 3.65 -12.85 4.15
C TYR A 216 2.51 -12.07 3.50
N LYS A 217 1.26 -12.51 3.68
CA LYS A 217 0.09 -11.88 3.05
C LYS A 217 -0.05 -10.42 3.48
N ARG A 218 0.02 -10.14 4.79
CA ARG A 218 -0.15 -8.77 5.30
C ARG A 218 1.04 -7.87 5.00
N ALA A 219 2.26 -8.40 5.02
CA ALA A 219 3.44 -7.66 4.59
C ALA A 219 3.39 -7.32 3.10
N ALA A 220 2.93 -8.24 2.23
CA ALA A 220 2.72 -7.96 0.81
C ALA A 220 1.72 -6.81 0.59
N ALA A 221 0.65 -6.74 1.39
CA ALA A 221 -0.27 -5.60 1.35
C ALA A 221 0.40 -4.29 1.79
N MET A 222 1.35 -4.32 2.74
CA MET A 222 2.14 -3.13 3.11
C MET A 222 3.08 -2.68 2.00
N ALA A 223 3.65 -3.62 1.23
CA ALA A 223 4.39 -3.27 0.02
C ALA A 223 3.48 -2.58 -1.03
N ILE A 224 2.23 -3.02 -1.19
CA ILE A 224 1.26 -2.31 -2.04
C ILE A 224 0.91 -0.92 -1.47
N ALA A 225 0.74 -0.80 -0.15
CA ALA A 225 0.50 0.48 0.50
C ALA A 225 1.65 1.48 0.24
N CYS A 226 2.89 1.01 0.14
CA CYS A 226 4.03 1.84 -0.25
C CYS A 226 3.85 2.47 -1.65
N VAL A 227 3.26 1.76 -2.62
CA VAL A 227 2.95 2.31 -3.96
C VAL A 227 1.81 3.31 -3.88
N ILE A 228 0.80 3.03 -3.06
CA ILE A 228 -0.30 3.97 -2.82
C ILE A 228 0.27 5.28 -2.28
N LEU A 229 1.06 5.24 -1.21
CA LEU A 229 1.75 6.41 -0.63
C LEU A 229 2.56 7.15 -1.70
N GLN A 230 3.37 6.44 -2.47
CA GLN A 230 4.17 7.03 -3.54
C GLN A 230 3.32 7.71 -4.62
N THR A 231 2.21 7.10 -5.02
CA THR A 231 1.37 7.60 -6.12
C THR A 231 0.57 8.82 -5.68
N ILE A 232 0.18 8.88 -4.40
CA ILE A 232 -0.71 9.90 -3.86
C ILE A 232 0.07 11.10 -3.31
N THR A 233 1.36 10.93 -3.00
CA THR A 233 2.22 12.01 -2.53
C THR A 233 2.71 12.84 -3.71
N ASP A 234 2.47 14.15 -3.65
CA ASP A 234 2.96 15.10 -4.65
C ASP A 234 4.49 14.98 -4.84
N GLU A 235 4.96 15.11 -6.08
CA GLU A 235 6.37 14.92 -6.44
C GLU A 235 7.35 15.75 -5.59
N TRP A 236 6.96 16.98 -5.22
CA TRP A 236 7.79 17.88 -4.40
C TRP A 236 7.94 17.40 -2.94
N ALA A 237 6.99 16.62 -2.43
CA ALA A 237 6.98 16.11 -1.06
C ALA A 237 7.56 14.69 -0.95
N GLN A 238 7.76 13.99 -2.06
CA GLN A 238 8.22 12.59 -2.06
C GLN A 238 9.59 12.38 -1.41
N TRP A 239 10.46 13.40 -1.46
CA TRP A 239 11.81 13.40 -0.86
C TRP A 239 11.83 13.96 0.56
N GLY A 240 10.66 14.22 1.15
CA GLY A 240 10.53 14.83 2.45
C GLY A 240 10.68 16.35 2.39
N THR A 241 10.16 16.99 3.42
CA THR A 241 10.26 18.43 3.67
C THR A 241 10.44 18.65 5.17
N ASP A 242 10.57 19.91 5.59
CA ASP A 242 10.61 20.24 7.02
C ASP A 242 9.34 19.79 7.77
N GLU A 243 8.22 19.61 7.05
CA GLU A 243 6.92 19.24 7.61
C GLU A 243 6.58 17.76 7.40
N TYR A 244 7.04 17.13 6.30
CA TYR A 244 6.65 15.77 5.91
C TYR A 244 7.86 14.82 5.80
N PRO A 245 7.78 13.58 6.31
CA PRO A 245 8.83 12.59 6.11
C PRO A 245 8.90 12.21 4.63
N SER A 246 10.06 11.76 4.17
CA SER A 246 10.17 11.25 2.81
C SER A 246 9.33 9.99 2.63
N VAL A 247 8.89 9.72 1.41
CA VAL A 247 8.19 8.47 1.11
C VAL A 247 9.09 7.26 1.43
N GLY A 248 10.41 7.38 1.26
CA GLY A 248 11.37 6.34 1.65
C GLY A 248 11.40 6.07 3.16
N GLU A 249 11.26 7.09 4.00
CA GLU A 249 11.15 6.93 5.46
C GLU A 249 9.86 6.20 5.84
N ARG A 250 8.74 6.60 5.24
CA ARG A 250 7.44 5.93 5.44
C ARG A 250 7.46 4.48 4.96
N MET A 251 8.01 4.21 3.77
CA MET A 251 8.21 2.85 3.25
C MET A 251 9.05 1.99 4.20
N ALA A 252 10.13 2.55 4.74
CA ALA A 252 10.95 1.83 5.72
C ALA A 252 10.15 1.47 6.99
N ALA A 253 9.33 2.40 7.50
CA ALA A 253 8.45 2.14 8.65
C ALA A 253 7.48 0.98 8.39
N LEU A 254 7.05 0.79 7.14
CA LEU A 254 6.13 -0.28 6.74
C LEU A 254 6.80 -1.65 6.55
N ILE A 255 7.96 -1.71 5.87
CA ILE A 255 8.49 -3.00 5.35
C ILE A 255 9.95 -3.34 5.67
N LYS A 256 10.77 -2.45 6.25
CA LYS A 256 12.23 -2.69 6.43
C LYS A 256 12.56 -3.85 7.37
N ASP A 257 11.77 -4.03 8.43
CA ASP A 257 12.04 -5.01 9.50
C ASP A 257 10.95 -6.07 9.60
N ILE A 258 10.49 -6.59 8.46
CA ILE A 258 9.54 -7.70 8.43
C ILE A 258 10.27 -9.00 8.78
N ALA A 259 9.80 -9.69 9.83
CA ALA A 259 10.37 -10.93 10.36
C ALA A 259 10.00 -12.17 9.51
N LEU A 260 10.24 -12.08 8.21
CA LEU A 260 10.16 -13.20 7.26
C LEU A 260 11.56 -13.71 6.94
N SER A 261 11.66 -15.00 6.63
CA SER A 261 12.92 -15.60 6.19
C SER A 261 13.41 -14.97 4.89
N ALA A 262 14.74 -14.96 4.67
CA ALA A 262 15.35 -14.33 3.49
C ALA A 262 14.94 -15.00 2.15
N ASP A 263 14.51 -16.26 2.20
CA ASP A 263 13.99 -17.04 1.07
C ASP A 263 12.47 -16.88 0.85
N SER A 264 11.79 -16.10 1.69
CA SER A 264 10.37 -15.79 1.51
C SER A 264 10.11 -15.08 0.19
N GLY A 265 9.10 -15.51 -0.56
CA GLY A 265 8.69 -14.85 -1.81
C GLY A 265 8.27 -13.39 -1.62
N PHE A 266 8.03 -12.95 -0.38
CA PHE A 266 7.64 -11.59 -0.05
C PHE A 266 8.68 -10.61 -0.53
N TRP A 267 9.96 -10.96 -0.39
CA TRP A 267 11.06 -10.08 -0.80
C TRP A 267 11.04 -9.84 -2.31
N VAL A 268 10.67 -10.85 -3.11
CA VAL A 268 10.51 -10.68 -4.56
C VAL A 268 9.31 -9.79 -4.88
N VAL A 269 8.19 -9.94 -4.14
CA VAL A 269 7.03 -9.06 -4.28
C VAL A 269 7.39 -7.62 -3.94
N ALA A 270 8.02 -7.38 -2.79
CA ALA A 270 8.45 -6.06 -2.35
C ALA A 270 9.45 -5.43 -3.31
N ALA A 271 10.45 -6.18 -3.77
CA ALA A 271 11.42 -5.71 -4.76
C ALA A 271 10.75 -5.34 -6.08
N SER A 272 9.84 -6.18 -6.59
CA SER A 272 9.12 -5.92 -7.85
C SER A 272 8.31 -4.63 -7.78
N VAL A 273 7.61 -4.44 -6.67
CA VAL A 273 6.81 -3.25 -6.41
C VAL A 273 7.69 -1.99 -6.31
N LEU A 274 8.79 -2.05 -5.56
CA LEU A 274 9.73 -0.94 -5.42
C LEU A 274 10.44 -0.62 -6.74
N ILE A 275 10.82 -1.62 -7.53
CA ILE A 275 11.34 -1.43 -8.89
C ILE A 275 10.32 -0.67 -9.74
N GLY A 276 9.04 -1.06 -9.70
CA GLY A 276 7.97 -0.32 -10.38
C GLY A 276 7.94 1.16 -10.01
N VAL A 277 8.07 1.48 -8.73
CA VAL A 277 8.20 2.87 -8.23
C VAL A 277 9.44 3.58 -8.81
N MET A 278 10.60 2.93 -8.81
CA MET A 278 11.83 3.49 -9.40
C MET A 278 11.65 3.77 -10.90
N ARG A 279 11.03 2.86 -11.62
CA ARG A 279 10.79 2.96 -13.07
C ARG A 279 9.78 4.04 -13.42
N ASP A 280 8.76 4.25 -12.59
CA ASP A 280 7.80 5.36 -12.74
C ASP A 280 8.45 6.72 -12.48
N THR A 281 9.36 6.79 -11.51
CA THR A 281 10.09 8.01 -11.14
C THR A 281 11.42 8.20 -11.86
N HIS A 282 11.69 7.41 -12.90
CA HIS A 282 12.91 7.47 -13.72
C HIS A 282 14.22 7.35 -12.93
N GLN A 283 14.19 6.68 -11.77
CA GLN A 283 15.38 6.44 -10.96
C GLN A 283 16.19 5.24 -11.49
N PRO A 284 17.52 5.34 -11.56
CA PRO A 284 18.37 4.25 -12.05
C PRO A 284 18.43 3.09 -11.05
N ILE A 285 18.40 1.85 -11.58
CA ILE A 285 18.43 0.60 -10.80
C ILE A 285 19.68 -0.21 -11.16
N GLU A 286 20.84 0.41 -11.01
CA GLU A 286 22.14 -0.25 -11.20
C GLU A 286 22.56 -0.94 -9.88
N LEU A 287 21.79 -1.96 -9.49
CA LEU A 287 21.98 -2.73 -8.25
C LEU A 287 22.24 -4.20 -8.56
N VAL A 288 23.32 -4.75 -8.00
CA VAL A 288 23.66 -6.18 -8.04
C VAL A 288 23.27 -6.77 -6.68
N PRO A 289 22.16 -7.50 -6.60
CA PRO A 289 21.60 -7.91 -5.32
C PRO A 289 22.44 -9.04 -4.68
N ARG A 290 22.89 -8.84 -3.44
CA ARG A 290 23.52 -9.90 -2.63
C ARG A 290 22.49 -10.90 -2.12
N SER A 291 21.31 -10.38 -1.81
CA SER A 291 20.08 -11.10 -1.48
C SER A 291 18.90 -10.24 -1.90
N VAL A 292 17.71 -10.83 -2.06
CA VAL A 292 16.49 -10.06 -2.37
C VAL A 292 16.09 -9.12 -1.21
N PRO A 293 16.19 -9.51 0.08
CA PRO A 293 16.02 -8.56 1.18
C PRO A 293 16.98 -7.37 1.12
N ASP A 294 18.26 -7.59 0.80
CA ASP A 294 19.23 -6.50 0.67
C ASP A 294 18.85 -5.55 -0.48
N LEU A 295 18.39 -6.10 -1.61
CA LEU A 295 17.87 -5.30 -2.72
C LEU A 295 16.69 -4.42 -2.28
N VAL A 296 15.74 -4.96 -1.52
CA VAL A 296 14.60 -4.20 -0.98
C VAL A 296 15.09 -3.05 -0.11
N ASN A 297 16.04 -3.31 0.80
CA ASN A 297 16.62 -2.28 1.65
C ASN A 297 17.33 -1.19 0.83
N GLU A 298 18.15 -1.56 -0.14
CA GLU A 298 18.85 -0.60 -1.00
C GLU A 298 17.89 0.24 -1.85
N LEU A 299 16.78 -0.35 -2.33
CA LEU A 299 15.73 0.37 -3.04
C LEU A 299 15.04 1.39 -2.11
N ILE A 300 14.74 1.03 -0.86
CA ILE A 300 14.13 1.95 0.12
C ILE A 300 15.10 3.10 0.45
N GLU A 301 16.38 2.82 0.69
CA GLU A 301 17.36 3.87 1.02
C GLU A 301 17.55 4.87 -0.13
N ARG A 302 17.37 4.46 -1.40
CA ARG A 302 17.39 5.37 -2.56
C ARG A 302 16.20 6.34 -2.62
N ARG A 303 15.19 6.16 -1.75
CA ARG A 303 13.99 7.01 -1.64
C ARG A 303 14.02 7.95 -0.43
N ARG A 304 15.11 7.92 0.34
CA ARG A 304 15.35 8.82 1.48
C ARG A 304 16.23 9.97 1.02
#